data_AF-A0AAD7UNV5-F1
#
_entry.id   AF-A0AAD7UNV5-F1
#
_cell.length_a   1.000
_cell.length_b   1.000
_cell.length_c   1.000
_cell.angle_alpha   90.00
_cell.angle_beta   90.00
_cell.angle_gamma   90.00
#
_symmetry.space_group_name_H-M   'P 1'
#
loop_
_entity.id
_entity.type
_entity.pdbx_description
1 polymer ?
#
loop_
_entity_poly.entity_id
_entity_poly.type
_entity_poly.pdbx_seq_one_letter_code
_entity_poly.pdbx_strand_id
1 'polypeptide(L)'
;MLALVASAALLSLEEIGAKWITTCRNGVALKNINASYVDRTLETTIDRSNGYGVTLEELWAGPNGRGLVLVSGVDGAALGKLEVGDTIKAVDDVDVEGSDFDATIAALRGAGNPARVTVQRLEPRRAVDVTVLDPGGDVRASFPLPAGGNLRLGLLFNGLRDSEIYDSETMRFDAIANSGTNCGGEGTCGTCLVAVVEGADRLIPPARVEKAALLKQRRPPRWRWSCRCNVGLDNRGGGLTVMLRPQANFKDEQTKITGT
;
A
#
# COMPACT_ATOMS: atom_id res chain seq x y z
N MET A 1 -15.01 -1.32 -27.51
CA MET A 1 -14.91 -0.23 -26.50
C MET A 1 -13.48 -0.21 -26.05
N LEU A 2 -12.69 0.78 -26.51
CA LEU A 2 -11.25 0.85 -26.27
C LEU A 2 -10.99 0.93 -24.76
N ALA A 3 -10.29 -0.06 -24.21
CA ALA A 3 -9.61 0.12 -22.95
C ALA A 3 -8.54 1.19 -23.16
N LEU A 4 -8.73 2.38 -22.57
CA LEU A 4 -7.64 3.31 -22.35
C LEU A 4 -6.62 2.56 -21.49
N VAL A 5 -5.58 2.01 -22.13
CA VAL A 5 -4.31 1.81 -21.46
C VAL A 5 -3.89 3.23 -21.10
N ALA A 6 -4.07 3.61 -19.84
CA ALA A 6 -3.56 4.87 -19.33
C ALA A 6 -2.06 4.87 -19.64
N SER A 7 -1.69 5.66 -20.66
CA SER A 7 -0.30 6.04 -20.86
C SER A 7 0.12 6.67 -19.54
N ALA A 8 0.99 5.99 -18.80
CA ALA A 8 1.63 6.58 -17.63
C ALA A 8 2.48 7.72 -18.18
N ALA A 9 1.89 8.91 -18.28
CA ALA A 9 2.67 10.12 -18.46
C ALA A 9 3.71 10.11 -17.34
N LEU A 10 4.98 10.04 -17.74
CA LEU A 10 6.08 10.28 -16.83
C LEU A 10 5.84 11.67 -16.26
N LEU A 11 5.64 11.74 -14.94
CA LEU A 11 5.45 12.99 -14.24
C LEU A 11 6.65 13.90 -14.51
N SER A 12 6.39 15.20 -14.66
CA SER A 12 7.46 16.18 -14.63
C SER A 12 8.15 16.18 -13.26
N LEU A 13 9.36 16.72 -13.20
CA LEU A 13 10.10 16.80 -11.94
C LEU A 13 9.32 17.62 -10.90
N GLU A 14 8.68 18.71 -11.32
CA GLU A 14 7.82 19.54 -10.48
C GLU A 14 6.58 18.78 -9.98
N GLU A 15 5.96 17.96 -10.82
CA GLU A 15 4.83 17.12 -10.42
C GLU A 15 5.21 16.04 -9.40
N ILE A 16 6.45 15.54 -9.48
CA ILE A 16 7.05 14.64 -8.47
C ILE A 16 7.32 15.44 -7.18
N GLY A 17 7.95 16.60 -7.30
CA GLY A 17 8.27 17.49 -6.17
C GLY A 17 7.04 17.88 -5.35
N ALA A 18 5.93 18.19 -6.02
CA ALA A 18 4.66 18.54 -5.39
C ALA A 18 4.02 17.42 -4.54
N LYS A 19 4.52 16.18 -4.64
CA LYS A 19 4.05 15.03 -3.83
C LYS A 19 4.85 14.87 -2.54
N TRP A 20 5.98 15.54 -2.42
CA TRP A 20 6.82 15.52 -1.24
C TRP A 20 6.46 16.68 -0.29
N ILE A 21 6.57 16.43 1.00
CA ILE A 21 6.57 17.47 2.03
C ILE A 21 7.68 17.18 3.04
N THR A 22 8.34 18.24 3.50
CA THR A 22 9.28 18.16 4.61
C THR A 22 8.50 18.23 5.93
N THR A 23 8.71 17.25 6.80
CA THR A 23 8.12 17.21 8.14
C THR A 23 9.21 17.32 9.20
N CYS A 24 8.87 17.90 10.36
CA CYS A 24 9.81 18.05 11.49
C CYS A 24 9.39 17.25 12.74
N ARG A 25 8.31 16.47 12.65
CA ARG A 25 7.74 15.75 13.79
C ARG A 25 8.62 14.54 14.07
N ASN A 26 9.67 14.75 14.87
CA ASN A 26 10.77 13.83 15.25
C ASN A 26 12.06 13.96 14.41
N GLY A 27 12.35 15.12 13.82
CA GLY A 27 13.49 15.34 12.93
C GLY A 27 13.04 15.72 11.51
N VAL A 28 13.96 16.14 10.65
CA VAL A 28 13.67 16.46 9.24
C VAL A 28 13.46 15.14 8.49
N ALA A 29 12.29 14.97 7.86
CA ALA A 29 12.00 13.82 7.04
C ALA A 29 11.14 14.23 5.84
N LEU A 30 11.43 13.66 4.68
CA LEU A 30 10.62 13.79 3.47
C LEU A 30 9.49 12.75 3.53
N LYS A 31 8.26 13.23 3.32
CA LYS A 31 7.05 12.41 3.35
C LYS A 31 6.30 12.58 2.05
N ASN A 32 5.89 11.47 1.45
CA ASN A 32 4.90 11.48 0.40
C ASN A 32 3.52 11.78 0.99
N ILE A 33 2.80 12.75 0.43
CA ILE A 33 1.43 13.11 0.81
C ILE A 33 0.36 12.62 -0.18
N ASN A 34 0.78 12.12 -1.33
CA ASN A 34 -0.12 11.69 -2.39
C ASN A 34 -0.53 10.23 -2.19
N ALA A 35 -1.83 10.02 -1.95
CA ALA A 35 -2.40 8.72 -1.68
C ALA A 35 -2.31 7.72 -2.85
N SER A 36 -2.01 8.17 -4.07
CA SER A 36 -1.84 7.34 -5.26
C SER A 36 -0.41 6.80 -5.43
N TYR A 37 0.54 7.23 -4.59
CA TYR A 37 1.94 6.84 -4.65
C TYR A 37 2.39 6.25 -3.32
N VAL A 38 3.46 5.47 -3.34
CA VAL A 38 4.22 5.05 -2.17
C VAL A 38 5.65 5.53 -2.33
N ASP A 39 6.29 5.87 -1.22
CA ASP A 39 7.73 6.07 -1.17
C ASP A 39 8.43 4.74 -0.84
N ARG A 40 9.48 4.42 -1.59
CA ARG A 40 10.32 3.25 -1.37
C ARG A 40 11.75 3.68 -1.13
N THR A 41 12.35 3.19 -0.05
CA THR A 41 13.78 3.37 0.22
C THR A 41 14.59 2.32 -0.53
N LEU A 42 15.59 2.76 -1.28
CA LEU A 42 16.51 1.92 -2.05
C LEU A 42 17.95 2.28 -1.66
N GLU A 43 18.78 1.26 -1.50
CA GLU A 43 20.21 1.40 -1.27
C GLU A 43 20.97 0.89 -2.50
N THR A 44 21.98 1.64 -2.94
CA THR A 44 22.83 1.27 -4.07
C THR A 44 24.24 1.82 -3.89
N THR A 45 25.15 1.43 -4.77
CA THR A 45 26.53 1.94 -4.80
C THR A 45 26.85 2.53 -6.16
N ILE A 46 27.50 3.70 -6.19
CA ILE A 46 27.80 4.42 -7.44
C ILE A 46 29.31 4.67 -7.50
N ASP A 47 29.95 4.14 -8.53
CA ASP A 47 31.38 4.32 -8.76
C ASP A 47 31.65 5.73 -9.29
N ARG A 48 32.65 6.40 -8.71
CA ARG A 48 33.12 7.69 -9.18
C ARG A 48 34.20 7.50 -10.23
N SER A 49 33.93 7.98 -11.43
CA SER A 49 34.93 8.15 -12.49
C SER A 49 35.09 9.64 -12.82
N ASN A 50 34.34 10.16 -13.80
CA ASN A 50 34.20 11.60 -14.09
C ASN A 50 32.95 12.19 -13.40
N GLY A 51 32.85 11.96 -12.10
CA GLY A 51 31.64 12.18 -11.31
C GLY A 51 30.85 10.90 -11.05
N TYR A 52 29.69 11.03 -10.40
CA TYR A 52 28.80 9.90 -10.09
C TYR A 52 27.74 9.65 -11.18
N GLY A 53 27.67 10.49 -12.21
CA GLY A 53 26.69 10.38 -13.29
C GLY A 53 25.27 10.72 -12.88
N VAL A 54 25.12 11.69 -11.98
CA VAL A 54 23.82 12.16 -11.48
C VAL A 54 23.76 13.67 -11.66
N THR A 55 22.67 14.16 -12.24
CA THR A 55 22.30 15.57 -12.23
C THR A 55 21.21 15.78 -11.20
N LEU A 56 21.35 16.84 -10.40
CA LEU A 56 20.41 17.18 -9.33
C LEU A 56 19.74 18.52 -9.65
N GLU A 57 18.50 18.67 -9.20
CA GLU A 57 17.75 19.92 -9.26
C GLU A 57 17.03 20.15 -7.94
N GLU A 58 17.12 21.38 -7.43
CA GLU A 58 16.46 21.80 -6.21
C GLU A 58 15.11 22.43 -6.55
N LEU A 59 14.03 21.72 -6.20
CA LEU A 59 12.67 22.16 -6.46
C LEU A 59 12.13 23.11 -5.38
N TRP A 60 12.74 23.07 -4.21
CA TRP A 60 12.40 23.95 -3.11
C TRP A 60 13.62 24.19 -2.23
N ALA A 61 13.86 25.45 -1.90
CA ALA A 61 14.86 25.88 -0.95
C ALA A 61 14.17 26.52 0.26
N GLY A 62 14.60 26.11 1.45
CA GLY A 62 14.10 26.57 2.74
C GLY A 62 15.22 27.13 3.62
N PRO A 63 14.87 27.76 4.75
CA PRO A 63 15.86 28.26 5.69
C PRO A 63 16.63 27.12 6.36
N ASN A 64 17.86 27.42 6.79
CA ASN A 64 18.74 26.52 7.57
C ASN A 64 19.16 25.25 6.84
N GLY A 65 19.53 25.36 5.56
CA GLY A 65 20.08 24.24 4.80
C GLY A 65 19.03 23.19 4.40
N ARG A 66 17.74 23.57 4.39
CA ARG A 66 16.63 22.68 4.08
C ARG A 66 16.24 22.83 2.62
N GLY A 67 15.90 21.72 1.98
CA GLY A 67 15.47 21.74 0.60
C GLY A 67 14.75 20.47 0.17
N LEU A 68 14.38 20.47 -1.11
CA LEU A 68 13.93 19.30 -1.83
C LEU A 68 14.77 19.17 -3.09
N VAL A 69 15.74 18.26 -3.04
CA VAL A 69 16.66 18.00 -4.14
C VAL A 69 16.29 16.68 -4.79
N LEU A 70 15.93 16.73 -6.07
CA LEU A 70 15.61 15.54 -6.85
C LEU A 70 16.70 15.27 -7.89
N VAL A 71 16.85 14.00 -8.24
CA VAL A 71 17.60 13.58 -9.42
C VAL A 71 16.85 14.05 -10.67
N SER A 72 17.44 14.96 -11.43
CA SER A 72 16.89 15.48 -12.70
C SER A 72 17.48 14.78 -13.93
N GLY A 73 18.60 14.07 -13.76
CA GLY A 73 19.23 13.30 -14.84
C GLY A 73 20.16 12.20 -14.32
N VAL A 74 20.28 11.11 -15.09
CA VAL A 74 21.11 9.96 -14.75
C VAL A 74 21.92 9.51 -15.98
N ASP A 75 23.21 9.30 -15.79
CA ASP A 75 24.13 8.76 -16.79
C ASP A 75 25.21 7.87 -16.13
N GLY A 76 26.13 7.36 -16.95
CA GLY A 76 27.36 6.70 -16.48
C GLY A 76 27.11 5.60 -15.44
N ALA A 77 27.81 5.70 -14.30
CA ALA A 77 27.79 4.70 -13.24
C ALA A 77 26.49 4.64 -12.42
N ALA A 78 25.64 5.69 -12.51
CA ALA A 78 24.34 5.73 -11.87
C ALA A 78 23.23 5.14 -12.75
N LEU A 79 23.47 4.95 -14.06
CA LEU A 79 22.51 4.38 -14.98
C LEU A 79 22.09 2.96 -14.54
N GLY A 80 20.78 2.74 -14.44
CA GLY A 80 20.21 1.48 -13.94
C GLY A 80 20.27 1.29 -12.42
N LYS A 81 20.85 2.26 -11.70
CA LYS A 81 20.90 2.26 -10.22
C LYS A 81 19.99 3.35 -9.62
N LEU A 82 19.96 4.52 -10.24
CA LEU A 82 19.08 5.64 -9.88
C LEU A 82 18.11 5.99 -11.01
N GLU A 83 17.03 6.70 -10.67
CA GLU A 83 16.02 7.19 -11.61
C GLU A 83 15.75 8.68 -11.41
N VAL A 84 15.32 9.35 -12.48
CA VAL A 84 14.83 10.73 -12.40
C VAL A 84 13.63 10.78 -11.45
N GLY A 85 13.66 11.75 -10.52
CA GLY A 85 12.66 11.92 -9.46
C GLY A 85 13.03 11.26 -8.12
N ASP A 86 14.11 10.48 -8.05
CA ASP A 86 14.65 10.02 -6.77
C ASP A 86 15.11 11.21 -5.92
N THR A 87 14.86 11.18 -4.61
CA THR A 87 15.50 12.09 -3.65
C THR A 87 16.61 11.34 -2.92
N ILE A 88 17.77 11.97 -2.77
CA ILE A 88 18.88 11.39 -2.01
C ILE A 88 18.56 11.56 -0.53
N LYS A 89 18.50 10.45 0.19
CA LYS A 89 18.28 10.41 1.64
C LYS A 89 19.59 10.37 2.39
N ALA A 90 20.56 9.59 1.92
CA ALA A 90 21.87 9.50 2.56
C ALA A 90 22.97 9.17 1.55
N VAL A 91 24.18 9.62 1.86
CA VAL A 91 25.41 9.30 1.14
C VAL A 91 26.45 8.80 2.14
N ASP A 92 26.91 7.57 1.97
CA ASP A 92 27.72 6.81 2.92
C ASP A 92 27.13 6.80 4.33
N ASP A 93 27.70 7.57 5.26
CA ASP A 93 27.26 7.71 6.65
C ASP A 93 26.63 9.10 6.93
N VAL A 94 26.45 9.92 5.89
CA VAL A 94 25.90 11.28 5.96
C VAL A 94 24.43 11.27 5.55
N ASP A 95 23.56 11.62 6.50
CA ASP A 95 22.13 11.85 6.24
C ASP A 95 21.95 13.23 5.56
N VAL A 96 21.24 13.25 4.43
CA VAL A 96 20.92 14.44 3.65
C VAL A 96 19.42 14.56 3.37
N GLU A 97 18.58 13.81 4.11
CA GLU A 97 17.13 13.83 3.92
C GLU A 97 16.55 15.23 4.14
N GLY A 98 15.95 15.80 3.09
CA GLY A 98 15.36 17.14 3.15
C GLY A 98 16.39 18.27 3.28
N SER A 99 17.66 18.00 2.97
CA SER A 99 18.71 19.00 2.85
C SER A 99 18.62 19.74 1.52
N ASP A 100 19.26 20.91 1.46
CA ASP A 100 19.39 21.72 0.25
C ASP A 100 20.40 21.14 -0.75
N PHE A 101 20.50 21.78 -1.91
CA PHE A 101 21.39 21.40 -3.00
C PHE A 101 22.86 21.35 -2.55
N ASP A 102 23.32 22.38 -1.84
CA ASP A 102 24.72 22.54 -1.46
C ASP A 102 25.15 21.46 -0.47
N ALA A 103 24.32 21.18 0.55
CA ALA A 103 24.59 20.10 1.51
C ALA A 103 24.59 18.72 0.84
N THR A 104 23.66 18.48 -0.09
CA THR A 104 23.58 17.21 -0.85
C THR A 104 24.83 17.01 -1.71
N ILE A 105 25.26 18.05 -2.43
CA ILE A 105 26.48 18.03 -3.25
C ILE A 105 27.73 17.88 -2.39
N ALA A 106 27.79 18.53 -1.24
CA ALA A 106 28.92 18.40 -0.31
C ALA A 106 29.07 16.95 0.18
N ALA A 107 27.96 16.30 0.52
CA ALA A 107 27.96 14.88 0.91
C ALA A 107 28.45 13.98 -0.22
N LEU A 108 27.96 14.17 -1.45
CA LEU A 108 28.45 13.43 -2.63
C LEU A 108 29.94 13.65 -2.89
N ARG A 109 30.44 14.88 -2.79
CA ARG A 109 31.88 15.17 -3.01
C ARG A 109 32.78 14.53 -1.96
N GLY A 110 32.30 14.44 -0.71
CA GLY A 110 32.99 13.82 0.42
C GLY A 110 32.88 12.30 0.45
N ALA A 111 32.06 11.71 -0.41
CA ALA A 111 31.79 10.28 -0.42
C ALA A 111 32.97 9.44 -0.89
N GLY A 112 32.96 8.16 -0.48
CA GLY A 112 33.87 7.13 -0.92
C GLY A 112 33.74 6.80 -2.41
N ASN A 113 34.55 5.82 -2.84
CA ASN A 113 34.46 5.25 -4.17
C ASN A 113 34.55 3.71 -4.10
N PRO A 114 33.43 2.98 -4.32
CA PRO A 114 32.11 3.52 -4.66
C PRO A 114 31.45 4.25 -3.49
N ALA A 115 30.61 5.24 -3.80
CA ALA A 115 29.75 5.90 -2.81
C ALA A 115 28.51 5.04 -2.57
N ARG A 116 28.15 4.78 -1.31
CA ARG A 116 26.85 4.17 -0.97
C ARG A 116 25.80 5.28 -0.97
N VAL A 117 24.70 5.10 -1.69
CA VAL A 117 23.63 6.08 -1.77
C VAL A 117 22.32 5.42 -1.38
N THR A 118 21.63 6.04 -0.43
CA THR A 118 20.25 5.70 -0.09
C THR A 118 19.34 6.74 -0.73
N VAL A 119 18.37 6.29 -1.51
CA VAL A 119 17.37 7.17 -2.14
C VAL A 119 15.97 6.82 -1.69
N GLN A 120 15.06 7.79 -1.73
CA GLN A 120 13.62 7.55 -1.70
C GLN A 120 13.05 7.77 -3.10
N ARG A 121 12.34 6.75 -3.58
CA ARG A 121 11.67 6.75 -4.89
C ARG A 121 10.16 6.82 -4.71
N LEU A 122 9.50 7.68 -5.47
CA LEU A 122 8.05 7.64 -5.60
C LEU A 122 7.65 6.60 -6.65
N GLU A 123 6.89 5.59 -6.22
CA GLU A 123 6.31 4.59 -7.10
C GLU A 123 4.78 4.74 -7.10
N PRO A 124 4.11 4.70 -8.27
CA PRO A 124 2.66 4.58 -8.33
C PRO A 124 2.18 3.34 -7.57
N ARG A 125 1.05 3.46 -6.86
CA ARG A 125 0.43 2.31 -6.21
C ARG A 125 -0.07 1.34 -7.26
N ARG A 126 0.42 0.11 -7.24
CA ARG A 126 -0.05 -0.93 -8.15
C ARG A 126 -1.51 -1.29 -7.84
N ALA A 127 -2.29 -1.57 -8.87
CA ALA A 127 -3.66 -2.04 -8.70
C ALA A 127 -3.69 -3.53 -8.34
N VAL A 128 -4.54 -3.87 -7.37
CA VAL A 128 -5.02 -5.22 -7.15
C VAL A 128 -6.42 -5.31 -7.76
N ASP A 129 -6.60 -6.11 -8.79
CA ASP A 129 -7.87 -6.30 -9.47
C ASP A 129 -8.74 -7.25 -8.64
N VAL A 130 -9.74 -6.70 -7.95
CA VAL A 130 -10.61 -7.43 -7.03
C VAL A 130 -11.83 -7.93 -7.79
N THR A 131 -12.01 -9.24 -7.83
CA THR A 131 -13.24 -9.90 -8.28
C THR A 131 -14.03 -10.36 -7.06
N VAL A 132 -15.29 -9.96 -6.99
CA VAL A 132 -16.18 -10.25 -5.87
C VAL A 132 -17.29 -11.17 -6.35
N LEU A 133 -17.38 -12.34 -5.73
CA LEU A 133 -18.45 -13.30 -5.95
C LEU A 133 -19.53 -13.12 -4.88
N ASP A 134 -20.79 -13.26 -5.26
CA ASP A 134 -21.88 -13.42 -4.32
C ASP A 134 -21.85 -14.83 -3.68
N PRO A 135 -22.75 -15.13 -2.72
CA PRO A 135 -22.85 -16.49 -2.19
C PRO A 135 -23.18 -17.54 -3.24
N GLY A 136 -23.96 -17.24 -4.28
CA GLY A 136 -24.24 -18.19 -5.38
C GLY A 136 -22.98 -18.57 -6.17
N GLY A 137 -21.92 -17.77 -6.08
CA GLY A 137 -20.69 -17.92 -6.85
C GLY A 137 -20.67 -17.06 -8.11
N ASP A 138 -21.73 -16.29 -8.36
CA ASP A 138 -21.81 -15.39 -9.50
C ASP A 138 -21.01 -14.12 -9.24
N VAL A 139 -20.45 -13.53 -10.30
CA VAL A 139 -19.67 -12.29 -10.18
C VAL A 139 -20.61 -11.14 -9.82
N ARG A 140 -20.44 -10.61 -8.61
CA ARG A 140 -21.20 -9.47 -8.09
C ARG A 140 -20.58 -8.13 -8.48
N ALA A 141 -19.25 -8.04 -8.49
CA ALA A 141 -18.51 -6.82 -8.86
C ALA A 141 -17.07 -7.15 -9.25
N SER A 142 -16.46 -6.26 -10.02
CA SER A 142 -15.03 -6.26 -10.30
C SER A 142 -14.51 -4.83 -10.33
N PHE A 143 -13.44 -4.56 -9.59
CA PHE A 143 -12.85 -3.22 -9.50
C PHE A 143 -11.38 -3.25 -9.12
N PRO A 144 -10.57 -2.27 -9.58
CA PRO A 144 -9.21 -2.11 -9.12
C PRO A 144 -9.19 -1.50 -7.71
N LEU A 145 -8.36 -2.03 -6.83
CA LEU A 145 -8.08 -1.46 -5.51
C LEU A 145 -6.57 -1.20 -5.39
N PRO A 146 -6.12 0.05 -5.14
CA PRO A 146 -4.68 0.33 -5.05
C PRO A 146 -4.05 -0.40 -3.87
N ALA A 147 -2.84 -0.94 -4.07
CA ALA A 147 -2.04 -1.64 -3.06
C ALA A 147 -1.94 -0.84 -1.76
N GLY A 148 -2.40 -1.38 -0.63
CA GLY A 148 -2.59 -0.72 0.67
C GLY A 148 -4.05 -0.35 0.96
N GLY A 149 -4.95 -0.47 -0.03
CA GLY A 149 -6.38 -0.20 0.11
C GLY A 149 -7.07 -1.26 0.97
N ASN A 150 -8.06 -0.81 1.76
CA ASN A 150 -8.85 -1.71 2.60
C ASN A 150 -9.98 -2.36 1.79
N LEU A 151 -10.08 -3.68 1.82
CA LEU A 151 -11.04 -4.46 1.03
C LEU A 151 -12.48 -4.06 1.35
N ARG A 152 -12.87 -3.96 2.64
CA ARG A 152 -14.24 -3.59 3.05
C ARG A 152 -14.64 -2.17 2.62
N LEU A 153 -13.71 -1.22 2.61
CA LEU A 153 -13.96 0.11 2.03
C LEU A 153 -14.04 0.04 0.50
N GLY A 154 -13.18 -0.75 -0.14
CA GLY A 154 -13.24 -1.02 -1.57
C GLY A 154 -14.59 -1.57 -2.01
N LEU A 155 -15.14 -2.52 -1.26
CA LEU A 155 -16.48 -3.08 -1.51
C LEU A 155 -17.56 -1.97 -1.45
N LEU A 156 -17.55 -1.11 -0.42
CA LEU A 156 -18.53 -0.02 -0.32
C LEU A 156 -18.41 1.00 -1.45
N PHE A 157 -17.20 1.49 -1.69
CA PHE A 157 -16.97 2.55 -2.69
C PHE A 157 -17.27 2.08 -4.11
N ASN A 158 -17.32 0.76 -4.34
CA ASN A 158 -17.69 0.15 -5.61
C ASN A 158 -19.14 -0.39 -5.60
N GLY A 159 -20.01 0.17 -4.75
CA GLY A 159 -21.47 0.01 -4.88
C GLY A 159 -22.07 -1.25 -4.23
N LEU A 160 -21.33 -1.93 -3.35
CA LEU A 160 -21.93 -2.97 -2.50
C LEU A 160 -22.57 -2.34 -1.27
N ARG A 161 -23.79 -2.80 -0.94
CA ARG A 161 -24.51 -2.33 0.24
C ARG A 161 -24.01 -3.04 1.50
N ASP A 162 -24.24 -2.42 2.65
CA ASP A 162 -23.94 -3.02 3.95
C ASP A 162 -24.57 -4.40 4.12
N SER A 163 -25.81 -4.62 3.63
CA SER A 163 -26.51 -5.92 3.68
C SER A 163 -25.90 -7.01 2.78
N GLU A 164 -25.03 -6.63 1.85
CA GLU A 164 -24.30 -7.57 0.98
C GLU A 164 -22.93 -7.93 1.56
N ILE A 165 -22.30 -7.00 2.27
CA ILE A 165 -20.97 -7.18 2.87
C ILE A 165 -21.08 -7.85 4.24
N TYR A 166 -22.04 -7.42 5.05
CA TYR A 166 -22.27 -7.91 6.40
C TYR A 166 -23.38 -8.95 6.42
N ASP A 167 -23.25 -9.87 7.36
CA ASP A 167 -24.28 -10.85 7.66
C ASP A 167 -24.80 -10.65 9.08
N SER A 168 -26.06 -10.24 9.23
CA SER A 168 -26.73 -10.04 10.53
C SER A 168 -26.93 -11.33 11.30
N GLU A 169 -26.96 -12.47 10.60
CA GLU A 169 -27.17 -13.79 11.21
C GLU A 169 -25.86 -14.36 11.79
N THR A 170 -24.72 -13.80 11.39
CA THR A 170 -23.43 -14.22 11.93
C THR A 170 -23.27 -13.76 13.37
N MET A 171 -23.15 -14.73 14.28
CA MET A 171 -22.80 -14.48 15.68
C MET A 171 -21.51 -13.66 15.78
N ARG A 172 -21.63 -12.44 16.31
CA ARG A 172 -20.48 -11.55 16.50
C ARG A 172 -19.47 -12.17 17.45
N PHE A 173 -18.19 -12.03 17.13
CA PHE A 173 -17.10 -12.50 18.00
C PHE A 173 -16.99 -11.73 19.32
N ASP A 174 -17.38 -10.45 19.31
CA ASP A 174 -17.29 -9.53 20.44
C ASP A 174 -18.57 -9.44 21.28
N ALA A 175 -19.55 -10.32 21.04
CA ALA A 175 -20.83 -10.32 21.75
C ALA A 175 -21.13 -11.67 22.40
N ILE A 176 -21.97 -11.66 23.45
CA ILE A 176 -22.42 -12.87 24.16
C ILE A 176 -23.67 -13.47 23.48
N ALA A 177 -24.48 -12.65 22.78
CA ALA A 177 -25.64 -13.09 22.01
C ALA A 177 -25.70 -12.35 20.65
N ASN A 178 -26.37 -12.94 19.65
CA ASN A 178 -26.53 -12.31 18.35
C ASN A 178 -27.50 -11.12 18.46
N SER A 179 -27.04 -9.93 18.10
CA SER A 179 -27.83 -8.69 18.12
C SER A 179 -28.25 -8.22 16.73
N GLY A 180 -27.87 -8.93 15.66
CA GLY A 180 -28.14 -8.51 14.28
C GLY A 180 -27.36 -7.27 13.84
N THR A 181 -26.36 -6.85 14.61
CA THR A 181 -25.58 -5.61 14.37
C THR A 181 -24.18 -5.90 13.86
N ASN A 182 -23.52 -4.90 13.26
CA ASN A 182 -22.11 -4.97 12.89
C ASN A 182 -21.28 -3.85 13.60
N CYS A 183 -19.96 -3.90 13.50
CA CYS A 183 -19.05 -2.92 14.11
C CYS A 183 -18.63 -1.79 13.15
N GLY A 184 -19.23 -1.66 11.98
CA GLY A 184 -18.89 -0.63 10.99
C GLY A 184 -17.51 -0.78 10.31
N GLY A 185 -16.61 -1.59 10.85
CA GLY A 185 -15.25 -1.75 10.33
C GLY A 185 -14.15 -1.80 11.39
N GLU A 186 -14.49 -1.65 12.69
CA GLU A 186 -13.53 -1.66 13.81
C GLU A 186 -12.73 -2.97 13.97
N GLY A 187 -13.13 -4.02 13.25
CA GLY A 187 -12.37 -5.27 13.21
C GLY A 187 -12.46 -6.10 14.48
N THR A 188 -13.62 -6.08 15.14
CA THR A 188 -13.92 -6.82 16.37
C THR A 188 -15.04 -7.86 16.20
N CYS A 189 -16.07 -7.56 15.41
CA CYS A 189 -17.30 -8.37 15.39
C CYS A 189 -17.26 -9.60 14.47
N GLY A 190 -16.47 -9.58 13.40
CA GLY A 190 -16.37 -10.71 12.47
C GLY A 190 -17.60 -10.98 11.60
N THR A 191 -18.46 -9.99 11.35
CA THR A 191 -19.66 -10.15 10.48
C THR A 191 -19.40 -9.84 9.00
N CYS A 192 -18.27 -9.21 8.66
CA CYS A 192 -17.86 -8.88 7.28
C CYS A 192 -17.00 -9.99 6.65
N LEU A 193 -17.44 -11.24 6.79
CA LEU A 193 -16.69 -12.40 6.35
C LEU A 193 -16.61 -12.47 4.82
N VAL A 194 -15.42 -12.78 4.34
CA VAL A 194 -15.17 -13.16 2.95
C VAL A 194 -14.36 -14.44 2.91
N ALA A 195 -14.60 -15.28 1.91
CA ALA A 195 -13.71 -16.39 1.61
C ALA A 195 -12.79 -15.98 0.46
N VAL A 196 -11.48 -16.06 0.66
CA VAL A 196 -10.52 -15.91 -0.42
C VAL A 196 -10.61 -17.16 -1.31
N VAL A 197 -10.86 -16.93 -2.59
CA VAL A 197 -10.92 -17.97 -3.62
C VAL A 197 -9.56 -18.06 -4.31
N GLU A 198 -9.00 -16.91 -4.70
CA GLU A 198 -7.68 -16.79 -5.34
C GLU A 198 -6.97 -15.53 -4.86
N GLY A 199 -5.63 -15.50 -4.93
CA GLY A 199 -4.84 -14.32 -4.59
C GLY A 199 -4.68 -14.06 -3.09
N ALA A 200 -4.61 -15.10 -2.26
CA ALA A 200 -4.41 -14.94 -0.80
C ALA A 200 -3.12 -14.18 -0.45
N ASP A 201 -2.09 -14.30 -1.29
CA ASP A 201 -0.82 -13.58 -1.20
C ASP A 201 -0.95 -12.07 -1.53
N ARG A 202 -2.10 -11.65 -2.09
CA ARG A 202 -2.44 -10.24 -2.31
C ARG A 202 -3.00 -9.57 -1.06
N LEU A 203 -3.30 -10.30 0.00
CA LEU A 203 -3.77 -9.73 1.27
C LEU A 203 -2.64 -9.70 2.30
N ILE A 204 -2.70 -8.72 3.20
CA ILE A 204 -1.88 -8.78 4.41
C ILE A 204 -2.21 -10.05 5.21
N PRO A 205 -1.23 -10.67 5.90
CA PRO A 205 -1.48 -11.81 6.78
C PRO A 205 -2.53 -11.48 7.86
N PRO A 206 -3.34 -12.45 8.31
CA PRO A 206 -4.32 -12.22 9.37
C PRO A 206 -3.62 -11.86 10.68
N ALA A 207 -4.09 -10.78 11.31
CA ALA A 207 -3.58 -10.35 12.61
C ALA A 207 -3.99 -11.34 13.72
N ARG A 208 -3.29 -11.29 14.86
CA ARG A 208 -3.51 -12.19 16.01
C ARG A 208 -4.98 -12.32 16.43
N VAL A 209 -5.71 -11.20 16.51
CA VAL A 209 -7.11 -11.17 16.94
C VAL A 209 -8.02 -11.87 15.92
N GLU A 210 -7.91 -11.52 14.64
CA GLU A 210 -8.66 -12.16 13.55
C GLU A 210 -8.40 -13.67 13.52
N LYS A 211 -7.12 -14.08 13.58
CA LYS A 211 -6.72 -15.48 13.56
C LYS A 211 -7.30 -16.26 14.74
N ALA A 212 -7.21 -15.70 15.97
CA ALA A 212 -7.76 -16.34 17.15
C ALA A 212 -9.29 -16.44 17.07
N ALA A 213 -9.96 -15.43 16.54
CA ALA A 213 -11.41 -15.39 16.42
C ALA A 213 -11.95 -16.41 15.42
N LEU A 214 -11.37 -16.44 14.21
CA LEU A 214 -11.69 -17.42 13.18
C LEU A 214 -11.46 -18.85 13.68
N LEU A 215 -10.35 -19.10 14.39
CA LEU A 215 -10.07 -20.40 14.98
C LEU A 215 -11.10 -20.79 16.06
N LYS A 216 -11.42 -19.89 16.99
CA LYS A 216 -12.42 -20.13 18.06
C LYS A 216 -13.79 -20.46 17.48
N GLN A 217 -14.17 -19.79 16.39
CA GLN A 217 -15.43 -20.03 15.68
C GLN A 217 -15.38 -21.23 14.71
N ARG A 218 -14.22 -21.89 14.58
CA ARG A 218 -13.95 -23.02 13.67
C ARG A 218 -14.18 -22.66 12.20
N ARG A 219 -13.76 -21.45 11.79
CA ARG A 219 -13.87 -20.99 10.40
C ARG A 219 -12.70 -21.50 9.55
N PRO A 220 -12.91 -21.77 8.24
CA PRO A 220 -11.85 -22.18 7.33
C PRO A 220 -10.67 -21.18 7.26
N PRO A 221 -9.42 -21.63 7.08
CA PRO A 221 -8.26 -20.74 7.00
C PRO A 221 -8.29 -19.71 5.87
N ARG A 222 -9.04 -19.99 4.79
CA ARG A 222 -9.23 -19.08 3.65
C ARG A 222 -10.20 -17.93 3.95
N TRP A 223 -10.86 -17.94 5.10
CA TRP A 223 -11.79 -16.89 5.49
C TRP A 223 -11.05 -15.73 6.12
N ARG A 224 -11.53 -14.54 5.85
CA ARG A 224 -10.96 -13.29 6.34
C ARG A 224 -12.06 -12.32 6.72
N TRP A 225 -11.73 -11.37 7.59
CA TRP A 225 -12.57 -10.20 7.84
C TRP A 225 -12.20 -9.12 6.84
N SER A 226 -13.07 -8.81 5.88
CA SER A 226 -12.75 -7.83 4.84
C SER A 226 -12.33 -6.47 5.40
N CYS A 227 -12.79 -6.08 6.59
CA CYS A 227 -12.39 -4.85 7.27
C CYS A 227 -10.94 -4.86 7.79
N ARG A 228 -10.33 -6.03 7.95
CA ARG A 228 -8.93 -6.22 8.34
C ARG A 228 -8.04 -6.60 7.15
N CYS A 229 -8.57 -6.60 5.94
CA CYS A 229 -7.84 -6.95 4.73
C CYS A 229 -7.38 -5.70 4.00
N ASN A 230 -6.11 -5.35 4.12
CA ASN A 230 -5.48 -4.46 3.16
C ASN A 230 -4.87 -5.30 2.03
N VAL A 231 -5.03 -4.82 0.79
CA VAL A 231 -4.50 -5.50 -0.41
C VAL A 231 -3.07 -5.06 -0.71
N GLY A 232 -2.33 -5.81 -1.52
CA GLY A 232 -1.07 -5.39 -2.13
C GLY A 232 0.04 -4.98 -1.15
N LEU A 233 0.33 -5.82 -0.16
CA LEU A 233 1.48 -5.61 0.72
C LEU A 233 2.77 -5.40 -0.10
N ASP A 234 3.58 -4.42 0.28
CA ASP A 234 4.80 -4.00 -0.42
C ASP A 234 4.54 -3.55 -1.87
N ASN A 235 3.45 -2.81 -2.07
CA ASN A 235 3.04 -2.27 -3.37
C ASN A 235 2.83 -3.33 -4.47
N ARG A 236 2.48 -4.58 -4.10
CA ARG A 236 2.25 -5.65 -5.08
C ARG A 236 0.85 -5.54 -5.69
N GLY A 237 0.76 -5.54 -7.02
CA GLY A 237 -0.51 -5.57 -7.76
C GLY A 237 -1.01 -6.99 -8.02
N GLY A 238 -1.95 -7.18 -8.97
CA GLY A 238 -2.40 -8.50 -9.45
C GLY A 238 -3.84 -8.86 -9.07
N GLY A 239 -4.29 -10.08 -9.36
CA GLY A 239 -5.69 -10.49 -9.15
C GLY A 239 -5.99 -11.00 -7.74
N LEU A 240 -7.15 -10.63 -7.19
CA LEU A 240 -7.71 -11.14 -5.93
C LEU A 240 -9.18 -11.52 -6.17
N THR A 241 -9.55 -12.77 -5.89
CA THR A 241 -10.95 -13.22 -5.98
C THR A 241 -11.47 -13.57 -4.60
N VAL A 242 -12.58 -12.97 -4.19
CA VAL A 242 -13.23 -13.19 -2.89
C VAL A 242 -14.72 -13.49 -3.05
N MET A 243 -15.24 -14.35 -2.19
CA MET A 243 -16.68 -14.63 -2.07
C MET A 243 -17.24 -13.95 -0.83
N LEU A 244 -18.32 -13.20 -0.99
CA LEU A 244 -19.06 -12.55 0.10
C LEU A 244 -19.84 -13.57 0.92
N ARG A 245 -19.99 -13.26 2.22
CA ARG A 245 -20.85 -14.00 3.16
C ARG A 245 -20.72 -15.52 2.98
N PRO A 246 -19.49 -16.06 2.98
CA PRO A 246 -19.27 -17.46 2.62
C PRO A 246 -20.13 -18.40 3.46
N GLN A 247 -20.39 -18.07 4.73
CA GLN A 247 -21.27 -18.79 5.64
C GLN A 247 -22.69 -19.05 5.13
N ALA A 248 -23.22 -18.21 4.23
CA ALA A 248 -24.55 -18.42 3.66
C ALA A 248 -24.66 -19.80 2.96
N ASN A 249 -23.54 -20.32 2.44
CA ASN A 249 -23.48 -21.60 1.73
C ASN A 249 -22.96 -22.76 2.58
N PHE A 250 -22.47 -22.51 3.81
CA PHE A 250 -21.91 -23.56 4.66
C PHE A 250 -23.00 -24.08 5.60
N LYS A 251 -23.48 -25.30 5.33
CA LYS A 251 -24.56 -25.96 6.07
C LYS A 251 -24.31 -26.03 7.58
N ASP A 252 -23.07 -26.27 8.01
CA ASP A 252 -22.67 -26.34 9.43
C ASP A 252 -22.80 -25.01 10.19
N GLU A 253 -22.91 -23.89 9.47
CA GLU A 253 -23.08 -22.56 10.05
C GLU A 253 -24.55 -22.19 10.25
N GLN A 254 -25.43 -22.67 9.38
CA GLN A 254 -26.88 -22.53 9.55
C GLN A 254 -27.35 -23.24 10.82
N THR A 255 -26.79 -24.42 11.14
CA THR A 255 -27.12 -25.20 12.35
C THR A 255 -26.76 -24.48 13.66
N LYS A 256 -25.70 -23.64 13.66
CA LYS A 256 -25.32 -22.83 14.84
C LYS A 256 -26.23 -21.61 15.05
N ILE A 257 -26.94 -21.18 14.01
CA ILE A 257 -27.87 -20.04 14.04
C ILE A 257 -29.27 -20.51 14.46
N THR A 258 -29.67 -21.74 14.13
CA THR A 258 -31.02 -22.27 14.39
C THR A 258 -31.21 -22.96 15.75
N GLY A 259 -30.15 -23.12 16.57
CA GLY A 259 -30.28 -23.69 17.91
C GLY A 259 -30.89 -25.10 17.93
N THR A 260 -30.51 -25.94 16.96
CA THR A 260 -30.83 -27.37 16.91
C THR A 260 -29.55 -28.17 16.82
#